data_AF-A0A532BXQ7-F1
#
_entry.id   AF-A0A532BXQ7-F1
#
_cell.length_a   1.000
_cell.length_b   1.000
_cell.length_c   1.000
_cell.angle_alpha   90.00
_cell.angle_beta   90.00
_cell.angle_gamma   90.00
#
_symmetry.space_group_name_H-M   'P 1'
#
loop_
_entity.id
_entity.type
_entity.pdbx_description
1 polymer ?
#
loop_
_entity_poly.entity_id
_entity_poly.type
_entity_poly.pdbx_seq_one_letter_code
_entity_poly.pdbx_strand_id
1 'polypeptide(L)'
;METLTSAKGTIPFHSPTNRGTWRQVLCLLTLAALSLTINACGGGNDSPQTARQIVAQLVQQGYLKASNTEAGDGFGYSLALAGDTLVVGAPGEASAATGINGTQGDNSAVNSGAVYIFTRTNGVWSQQAYLKASNTEADDVFGWSLALAGETLVVGAPGEASADGDQTDNSAQDSGAVYVFTRTNGVWSQQA
;
A
#
# COMPACT_ATOMS: atom_id res chain seq x y z
N MET A 1 -10.36 15.51 13.88
CA MET A 1 -10.05 14.10 13.59
C MET A 1 -11.24 13.28 14.03
N GLU A 2 -12.03 12.84 13.06
CA GLU A 2 -13.09 11.87 13.29
C GLU A 2 -12.47 10.47 13.42
N THR A 3 -12.92 9.72 14.43
CA THR A 3 -13.01 8.26 14.34
C THR A 3 -14.23 7.78 15.13
N LEU A 4 -15.30 7.58 14.37
CA LEU A 4 -16.27 6.49 14.39
C LEU A 4 -16.43 5.69 15.69
N THR A 5 -17.41 6.07 16.50
CA THR A 5 -18.19 5.11 17.28
C THR A 5 -19.27 4.51 16.39
N SER A 6 -19.19 3.20 16.12
CA SER A 6 -20.26 2.41 15.53
C SER A 6 -21.56 2.68 16.30
N ALA A 7 -22.48 3.40 15.67
CA ALA A 7 -23.83 3.56 16.20
C ALA A 7 -24.49 2.19 16.15
N LYS A 8 -24.58 1.54 17.32
CA LYS A 8 -25.57 0.50 17.60
C LYS A 8 -26.96 1.10 17.37
N GLY A 9 -27.39 1.13 16.13
CA GLY A 9 -28.79 1.33 15.75
C GLY A 9 -29.41 -0.06 15.60
N THR A 10 -29.90 -0.62 16.69
CA THR A 10 -30.85 -1.74 16.59
C THR A 10 -32.08 -1.19 15.89
N ILE A 11 -32.36 -1.65 14.66
CA ILE A 11 -33.61 -1.32 13.98
C ILE A 11 -34.67 -2.24 14.60
N PRO A 12 -35.66 -1.74 15.37
CA PRO A 12 -36.64 -2.62 15.98
C PRO A 12 -37.56 -3.15 14.88
N PHE A 13 -37.42 -4.44 14.57
CA PHE A 13 -38.36 -5.13 13.69
C PHE A 13 -39.57 -5.55 14.52
N HIS A 14 -40.71 -4.88 14.34
CA HIS A 14 -41.98 -5.40 14.87
C HIS A 14 -42.44 -6.52 13.96
N SER A 15 -42.56 -7.74 14.50
CA SER A 15 -43.22 -8.85 13.82
C SER A 15 -44.71 -8.55 13.67
N PRO A 16 -45.28 -8.48 12.46
CA PRO A 16 -46.71 -8.28 12.32
C PRO A 16 -47.42 -9.63 12.48
N THR A 17 -48.34 -9.68 13.43
CA THR A 17 -49.26 -10.80 13.58
C THR A 17 -50.25 -10.85 12.41
N ASN A 18 -50.22 -11.97 11.70
CA ASN A 18 -51.30 -12.63 10.95
C ASN A 18 -51.96 -11.96 9.71
N ARG A 19 -51.79 -12.69 8.60
CA ARG A 19 -52.70 -12.92 7.46
C ARG A 19 -53.01 -11.74 6.51
N GLY A 20 -52.24 -11.68 5.42
CA GLY A 20 -52.63 -10.97 4.20
C GLY A 20 -51.62 -11.25 3.09
N THR A 21 -52.08 -11.75 1.95
CA THR A 21 -51.30 -12.19 0.78
C THR A 21 -50.19 -11.23 0.36
N TRP A 22 -48.94 -11.70 0.32
CA TRP A 22 -47.81 -10.98 -0.26
C TRP A 22 -47.98 -10.87 -1.78
N ARG A 23 -48.39 -9.70 -2.28
CA ARG A 23 -48.16 -9.36 -3.68
C ARG A 23 -46.72 -8.88 -3.80
N GLN A 24 -45.86 -9.65 -4.44
CA GLN A 24 -44.55 -9.14 -4.86
C GLN A 24 -44.81 -8.03 -5.88
N VAL A 25 -44.58 -6.78 -5.49
CA VAL A 25 -44.64 -5.63 -6.39
C VAL A 25 -43.22 -5.37 -6.87
N LEU A 26 -42.95 -5.72 -8.12
CA LEU A 26 -41.73 -5.36 -8.83
C LEU A 26 -41.64 -3.83 -8.90
N CYS A 27 -40.64 -3.26 -8.22
CA CYS A 27 -40.44 -1.81 -8.19
C CYS A 27 -39.54 -1.40 -9.37
N LEU A 28 -40.02 -0.49 -10.22
CA LEU A 28 -39.26 0.04 -11.35
C LEU A 28 -38.00 0.77 -10.88
N LEU A 29 -36.87 0.45 -11.51
CA LEU A 29 -35.58 1.13 -11.39
C LEU A 29 -35.51 2.24 -12.44
N THR A 30 -35.45 3.51 -12.04
CA THR A 30 -35.03 4.59 -12.94
C THR A 30 -33.54 4.84 -12.74
N LEU A 31 -32.71 4.38 -13.69
CA LEU A 31 -31.29 4.73 -13.75
C LEU A 31 -31.13 6.15 -14.29
N ALA A 32 -30.93 7.10 -13.39
CA ALA A 32 -30.27 8.35 -13.72
C ALA A 32 -29.24 8.63 -12.62
N ALA A 33 -27.97 8.38 -12.93
CA ALA A 33 -26.79 8.65 -12.11
C ALA A 33 -26.71 7.92 -10.75
N LEU A 34 -25.85 6.89 -10.67
CA LEU A 34 -25.11 6.39 -9.50
C LEU A 34 -25.82 6.30 -8.13
N SER A 35 -27.14 6.30 -8.10
CA SER A 35 -27.94 6.25 -6.88
C SER A 35 -29.06 5.22 -7.06
N LEU A 36 -29.12 4.28 -6.11
CA LEU A 36 -30.18 3.31 -5.99
C LEU A 36 -31.03 3.72 -4.79
N THR A 37 -32.21 4.29 -5.03
CA THR A 37 -33.15 4.66 -3.98
C THR A 37 -34.09 3.47 -3.74
N ILE A 38 -34.00 2.83 -2.57
CA ILE A 38 -34.97 1.81 -2.15
C ILE A 38 -36.02 2.50 -1.27
N ASN A 39 -37.24 2.67 -1.79
CA ASN A 39 -38.38 3.11 -0.99
C ASN A 39 -39.10 1.89 -0.41
N ALA A 40 -39.07 1.72 0.91
CA ALA A 40 -39.98 0.81 1.59
C ALA A 40 -41.31 1.55 1.86
N CYS A 41 -42.39 1.15 1.19
CA CYS A 41 -43.73 1.61 1.53
C CYS A 41 -44.35 0.58 2.50
N GLY A 42 -44.22 0.83 3.81
CA GLY A 42 -45.02 0.14 4.82
C GLY A 42 -46.42 0.75 4.86
N GLY A 43 -47.46 -0.07 4.78
CA GLY A 43 -48.84 0.40 4.91
C GLY A 43 -49.11 0.84 6.35
N GLY A 44 -49.38 2.14 6.53
CA GLY A 44 -49.77 2.75 7.80
C GLY A 44 -48.67 3.61 8.42
N ASN A 45 -48.90 4.93 8.47
CA ASN A 45 -48.26 5.98 9.30
C ASN A 45 -46.74 5.97 9.59
N ASP A 46 -45.95 5.14 8.92
CA ASP A 46 -44.49 5.17 9.01
C ASP A 46 -43.94 6.33 8.17
N SER A 47 -43.21 7.22 8.84
CA SER A 47 -42.47 8.29 8.16
C SER A 47 -41.44 7.66 7.22
N PRO A 48 -41.30 8.15 5.97
CA PRO A 48 -40.33 7.60 5.03
C PRO A 48 -38.94 7.56 5.66
N GLN A 49 -38.36 6.37 5.77
CA GLN A 49 -37.00 6.21 6.26
C GLN A 49 -36.05 6.49 5.11
N THR A 50 -35.29 7.58 5.20
CA THR A 50 -34.23 7.87 4.23
C THR A 50 -33.07 6.91 4.48
N ALA A 51 -32.84 5.97 3.57
CA ALA A 51 -31.60 5.20 3.58
C ALA A 51 -30.42 6.19 3.39
N ARG A 52 -29.52 6.27 4.37
CA ARG A 52 -28.28 7.05 4.22
C ARG A 52 -27.40 6.41 3.15
N GLN A 53 -27.23 7.11 2.03
CA GLN A 53 -26.31 6.70 0.99
C GLN A 53 -24.87 6.88 1.48
N ILE A 54 -24.15 5.77 1.70
CA ILE A 54 -22.69 5.80 1.84
C ILE A 54 -22.12 5.76 0.42
N VAL A 55 -21.99 6.92 -0.22
CA VAL A 55 -21.15 7.00 -1.43
C VAL A 55 -19.72 6.99 -0.95
N ALA A 56 -19.09 5.81 -0.96
CA ALA A 56 -17.64 5.73 -0.85
C ALA A 56 -17.06 6.33 -2.14
N GLN A 57 -16.74 7.62 -2.10
CA GLN A 57 -16.03 8.27 -3.20
C GLN A 57 -14.58 7.81 -3.19
N LEU A 58 -14.13 7.28 -4.33
CA LEU A 58 -12.72 7.06 -4.57
C LEU A 58 -12.05 8.43 -4.73
N VAL A 59 -11.35 8.88 -3.69
CA VAL A 59 -10.57 10.12 -3.70
C VAL A 59 -9.10 9.77 -3.60
N GLN A 60 -8.27 10.36 -4.46
CA GLN A 60 -6.83 10.27 -4.35
C GLN A 60 -6.38 10.79 -2.97
N GLN A 61 -5.78 9.90 -2.18
CA GLN A 61 -5.32 10.24 -0.83
C GLN A 61 -3.91 10.85 -0.80
N GLY A 62 -3.15 10.75 -1.90
CA GLY A 62 -1.81 11.28 -2.01
C GLY A 62 -1.21 11.08 -3.41
N TYR A 63 -0.15 11.84 -3.67
CA TYR A 63 0.72 11.70 -4.84
C TYR A 63 2.16 11.64 -4.32
N LEU A 64 2.86 10.54 -4.57
CA LEU A 64 4.17 10.25 -4.00
C LEU A 64 5.22 10.16 -5.10
N LYS A 65 6.41 10.67 -4.80
CA LYS A 65 7.62 10.68 -5.62
C LYS A 65 8.80 10.34 -4.73
N ALA A 66 9.85 9.73 -5.30
CA ALA A 66 11.14 9.63 -4.64
C ALA A 66 11.70 11.03 -4.34
N SER A 67 12.40 11.20 -3.20
CA SER A 67 13.08 12.46 -2.86
C SER A 67 14.18 12.87 -3.83
N ASN A 68 14.79 11.91 -4.54
CA ASN A 68 15.78 12.07 -5.60
C ASN A 68 15.21 11.54 -6.93
N THR A 69 14.14 12.16 -7.44
CA THR A 69 13.53 11.68 -8.69
C THR A 69 14.47 11.92 -9.87
N GLU A 70 15.04 10.86 -10.45
CA GLU A 70 15.84 10.93 -11.66
C GLU A 70 15.27 10.07 -12.79
N ALA A 71 15.80 10.28 -14.01
CA ALA A 71 15.28 9.62 -15.19
C ALA A 71 15.81 8.19 -15.28
N GLY A 72 14.91 7.21 -15.28
CA GLY A 72 15.27 5.78 -15.40
C GLY A 72 15.17 5.01 -14.09
N ASP A 73 15.08 5.67 -12.94
CA ASP A 73 15.08 5.01 -11.63
C ASP A 73 13.93 4.01 -11.42
N GLY A 74 12.83 4.21 -12.14
CA GLY A 74 11.70 3.29 -12.11
C GLY A 74 10.94 3.30 -10.78
N PHE A 75 10.93 4.40 -10.04
CA PHE A 75 10.14 4.53 -8.82
C PHE A 75 8.68 4.13 -9.06
N GLY A 76 8.18 3.17 -8.27
CA GLY A 76 6.84 2.59 -8.44
C GLY A 76 6.84 1.27 -9.20
N TYR A 77 8.00 0.72 -9.54
CA TYR A 77 8.12 -0.57 -10.23
C TYR A 77 7.50 -1.72 -9.43
N SER A 78 7.75 -1.74 -8.12
CA SER A 78 7.21 -2.71 -7.18
C SER A 78 6.62 -1.98 -5.96
N LEU A 79 5.57 -2.55 -5.37
CA LEU A 79 4.84 -1.94 -4.25
C LEU A 79 4.49 -3.00 -3.20
N ALA A 80 4.62 -2.63 -1.92
CA ALA A 80 4.07 -3.39 -0.80
C ALA A 80 3.44 -2.43 0.23
N LEU A 81 2.25 -2.77 0.73
CA LEU A 81 1.51 -1.92 1.68
C LEU A 81 1.04 -2.75 2.86
N ALA A 82 1.35 -2.29 4.08
CA ALA A 82 0.82 -2.86 5.32
C ALA A 82 0.45 -1.72 6.29
N GLY A 83 -0.84 -1.63 6.63
CA GLY A 83 -1.37 -0.54 7.45
C GLY A 83 -1.02 0.82 6.84
N ASP A 84 -0.37 1.66 7.64
CA ASP A 84 0.08 3.00 7.25
C ASP A 84 1.51 3.03 6.70
N THR A 85 2.08 1.90 6.28
CA THR A 85 3.43 1.82 5.69
C THR A 85 3.36 1.32 4.25
N LEU A 86 3.81 2.15 3.32
CA LEU A 86 3.95 1.85 1.90
C LEU A 86 5.44 1.76 1.55
N VAL A 87 5.81 0.71 0.83
CA VAL A 87 7.17 0.48 0.35
C VAL A 87 7.15 0.47 -1.17
N VAL A 88 8.08 1.20 -1.77
CA VAL A 88 8.13 1.43 -3.21
C VAL A 88 9.53 1.12 -3.72
N GLY A 89 9.62 0.21 -4.70
CA GLY A 89 10.88 -0.12 -5.36
C GLY A 89 11.20 0.82 -6.51
N ALA A 90 12.49 1.05 -6.72
CA ALA A 90 13.08 1.79 -7.82
C ALA A 90 14.35 1.06 -8.28
N PRO A 91 14.23 -0.09 -8.98
CA PRO A 91 15.37 -0.93 -9.33
C PRO A 91 16.38 -0.28 -10.28
N GLY A 92 16.02 0.83 -10.94
CA GLY A 92 16.92 1.58 -11.81
C GLY A 92 17.71 2.68 -11.10
N GLU A 93 17.46 2.94 -9.82
CA GLU A 93 18.14 3.99 -9.05
C GLU A 93 19.66 3.73 -9.00
N ALA A 94 20.46 4.79 -9.13
CA ALA A 94 21.88 4.66 -9.49
C ALA A 94 22.90 5.08 -8.41
N SER A 95 22.47 5.43 -7.20
CA SER A 95 23.38 5.75 -6.10
C SER A 95 24.18 4.54 -5.62
N ALA A 96 25.48 4.74 -5.37
CA ALA A 96 26.34 3.76 -4.70
C ALA A 96 26.20 3.79 -3.16
N ALA A 97 25.20 4.49 -2.62
CA ALA A 97 24.91 4.45 -1.20
C ALA A 97 24.64 3.01 -0.73
N THR A 98 25.03 2.71 0.51
CA THR A 98 24.74 1.44 1.17
C THR A 98 23.87 1.66 2.40
N GLY A 99 23.11 0.61 2.77
CA GLY A 99 22.28 0.63 3.96
C GLY A 99 21.14 1.65 3.91
N ILE A 100 20.99 2.45 4.97
CA ILE A 100 19.75 3.20 5.24
C ILE A 100 20.04 4.69 5.27
N ASN A 101 19.27 5.46 4.51
CA ASN A 101 19.34 6.92 4.40
C ASN A 101 20.72 7.45 3.99
N GLY A 102 21.40 6.73 3.09
CA GLY A 102 22.63 7.21 2.46
C GLY A 102 22.43 8.34 1.46
N THR A 103 23.51 8.73 0.77
CA THR A 103 23.52 9.83 -0.19
C THR A 103 22.76 9.47 -1.47
N GLN A 104 21.54 10.00 -1.61
CA GLN A 104 20.63 9.70 -2.72
C GLN A 104 20.97 10.42 -4.04
N GLY A 105 21.75 11.50 -4.01
CA GLY A 105 22.09 12.27 -5.21
C GLY A 105 23.35 11.76 -5.94
N ASP A 106 23.89 10.63 -5.51
CA ASP A 106 24.95 9.93 -6.24
C ASP A 106 24.34 9.08 -7.36
N ASN A 107 25.07 8.90 -8.46
CA ASN A 107 24.64 8.13 -9.63
C ASN A 107 25.77 7.24 -10.17
N SER A 108 26.69 6.83 -9.28
CA SER A 108 27.92 6.12 -9.67
C SER A 108 27.75 4.59 -9.81
N ALA A 109 26.60 4.02 -9.43
CA ALA A 109 26.27 2.60 -9.50
C ALA A 109 24.93 2.36 -10.23
N VAL A 110 24.97 2.40 -11.57
CA VAL A 110 23.80 2.25 -12.45
C VAL A 110 23.02 0.97 -12.12
N ASN A 111 21.68 1.07 -12.10
CA ASN A 111 20.76 -0.05 -11.81
C ASN A 111 21.04 -0.79 -10.50
N SER A 112 21.77 -0.18 -9.56
CA SER A 112 21.99 -0.79 -8.25
C SER A 112 20.71 -0.85 -7.43
N GLY A 113 19.75 0.00 -7.74
CA GLY A 113 18.37 -0.05 -7.27
C GLY A 113 18.19 0.46 -5.84
N ALA A 114 16.96 0.86 -5.51
CA ALA A 114 16.60 1.38 -4.19
C ALA A 114 15.19 1.01 -3.77
N VAL A 115 14.93 1.16 -2.48
CA VAL A 115 13.59 1.05 -1.90
C VAL A 115 13.29 2.28 -1.04
N TYR A 116 12.09 2.84 -1.23
CA TYR A 116 11.61 4.01 -0.50
C TYR A 116 10.45 3.60 0.41
N ILE A 117 10.50 4.03 1.66
CA ILE A 117 9.45 3.76 2.64
C ILE A 117 8.70 5.05 2.90
N PHE A 118 7.38 5.00 2.76
CA PHE A 118 6.46 6.07 3.11
C PHE A 118 5.58 5.63 4.27
N THR A 119 5.40 6.52 5.24
CA THR A 119 4.45 6.32 6.34
C THR A 119 3.32 7.32 6.26
N ARG A 120 2.12 6.90 6.67
CA ARG A 120 0.95 7.74 6.75
C ARG A 120 0.65 8.15 8.19
N THR A 121 0.60 9.45 8.44
CA THR A 121 0.22 10.01 9.73
C THR A 121 -0.85 11.08 9.52
N ASN A 122 -1.98 10.97 10.23
CA ASN A 122 -3.10 11.92 10.11
C ASN A 122 -3.58 12.12 8.66
N GLY A 123 -3.58 11.04 7.87
CA GLY A 123 -4.00 11.06 6.47
C GLY A 123 -2.92 11.52 5.48
N VAL A 124 -1.78 12.05 5.96
CA VAL A 124 -0.68 12.56 5.13
C VAL A 124 0.42 11.53 5.01
N TRP A 125 0.89 11.30 3.79
CA TRP A 125 2.02 10.43 3.49
C TRP A 125 3.34 11.22 3.47
N SER A 126 4.39 10.66 4.07
CA SER A 126 5.75 11.22 4.05
C SER A 126 6.77 10.10 3.90
N GLN A 127 7.86 10.36 3.18
CA GLN A 127 8.98 9.43 3.11
C GLN A 127 9.64 9.32 4.48
N GLN A 128 9.68 8.10 5.02
CA GLN A 128 10.32 7.74 6.29
C GLN A 128 11.78 7.30 6.07
N ALA A 129 12.05 6.53 5.01
CA ALA A 129 13.38 5.99 4.76
C ALA A 129 13.67 5.79 3.26
N TYR A 130 14.96 5.77 2.95
CA TYR A 130 15.56 5.30 1.70
C TYR A 130 16.48 4.12 2.04
N LEU A 131 16.30 2.99 1.38
CA LEU A 131 17.02 1.75 1.63
C LEU A 131 17.81 1.31 0.41
N LYS A 132 19.02 0.82 0.69
CA LYS A 132 19.96 0.19 -0.23
C LYS A 132 20.42 -1.14 0.37
N ALA A 133 20.93 -2.02 -0.48
CA ALA A 133 21.65 -3.19 -0.03
C ALA A 133 22.87 -2.79 0.83
N SER A 134 23.33 -3.69 1.70
CA SER A 134 24.57 -3.48 2.46
C SER A 134 25.81 -3.49 1.58
N ASN A 135 25.75 -4.27 0.50
CA ASN A 135 26.78 -4.51 -0.51
C ASN A 135 26.27 -4.02 -1.88
N THR A 136 25.80 -2.77 -1.95
CA THR A 136 25.33 -2.17 -3.21
C THR A 136 26.37 -2.24 -4.31
N GLU A 137 26.02 -2.87 -5.43
CA GLU A 137 26.80 -2.84 -6.66
C GLU A 137 25.93 -2.49 -7.87
N ALA A 138 26.58 -2.14 -8.99
CA ALA A 138 25.88 -1.86 -10.22
C ALA A 138 25.16 -3.11 -10.74
N ASP A 139 23.99 -2.91 -11.36
CA ASP A 139 23.13 -3.96 -11.93
C ASP A 139 22.54 -4.99 -10.94
N ASP A 140 22.73 -4.83 -9.62
CA ASP A 140 22.09 -5.67 -8.60
C ASP A 140 20.55 -5.61 -8.60
N VAL A 141 19.99 -4.52 -9.14
CA VAL A 141 18.54 -4.25 -9.26
C VAL A 141 17.77 -4.46 -7.95
N PHE A 142 18.34 -3.97 -6.84
CA PHE A 142 17.70 -3.99 -5.53
C PHE A 142 16.34 -3.27 -5.56
N GLY A 143 15.32 -3.88 -4.97
CA GLY A 143 13.95 -3.34 -5.00
C GLY A 143 13.11 -3.85 -6.17
N TRP A 144 13.60 -4.82 -6.93
CA TRP A 144 12.83 -5.48 -8.00
C TRP A 144 11.55 -6.14 -7.48
N SER A 145 11.61 -6.78 -6.31
CA SER A 145 10.46 -7.41 -5.67
C SER A 145 10.41 -7.06 -4.18
N LEU A 146 9.18 -6.93 -3.64
CA LEU A 146 8.93 -6.48 -2.28
C LEU A 146 7.86 -7.33 -1.62
N ALA A 147 8.05 -7.65 -0.34
CA ALA A 147 7.01 -8.18 0.54
C ALA A 147 7.11 -7.49 1.91
N LEU A 148 5.98 -6.99 2.41
CA LEU A 148 5.90 -6.33 3.71
C LEU A 148 4.86 -7.04 4.59
N ALA A 149 5.27 -7.46 5.78
CA ALA A 149 4.39 -8.03 6.79
C ALA A 149 4.73 -7.43 8.17
N GLY A 150 3.83 -6.62 8.70
CA GLY A 150 4.07 -5.90 9.96
C GLY A 150 5.32 -5.04 9.88
N GLU A 151 6.32 -5.37 10.70
CA GLU A 151 7.59 -4.66 10.80
C GLU A 151 8.71 -5.33 9.98
N THR A 152 8.43 -6.38 9.20
CA THR A 152 9.42 -7.09 8.38
C THR A 152 9.20 -6.81 6.90
N LEU A 153 10.22 -6.28 6.25
CA LEU A 153 10.29 -6.05 4.81
C LEU A 153 11.31 -7.02 4.21
N VAL A 154 10.94 -7.66 3.10
CA VAL A 154 11.83 -8.49 2.30
C VAL A 154 11.96 -7.86 0.92
N VAL A 155 13.20 -7.72 0.45
CA VAL A 155 13.55 -7.07 -0.82
C VAL A 155 14.39 -8.02 -1.67
N GLY A 156 14.00 -8.23 -2.92
CA GLY A 156 14.80 -9.00 -3.88
C GLY A 156 15.71 -8.10 -4.72
N ALA A 157 16.89 -8.63 -5.04
CA ALA A 157 17.90 -8.07 -5.93
C ALA A 157 18.39 -9.18 -6.88
N PRO A 158 17.64 -9.48 -7.96
CA PRO A 158 17.93 -10.63 -8.82
C PRO A 158 19.24 -10.52 -9.63
N GLY A 159 19.82 -9.33 -9.79
CA GLY A 159 21.09 -9.15 -10.50
C GLY A 159 22.33 -9.30 -9.62
N GLU A 160 22.15 -9.42 -8.30
CA GLU A 160 23.24 -9.58 -7.36
C GLU A 160 24.03 -10.87 -7.65
N ALA A 161 25.35 -10.80 -7.55
CA ALA A 161 26.26 -11.81 -8.10
C ALA A 161 27.06 -12.61 -7.06
N SER A 162 26.70 -12.50 -5.76
CA SER A 162 27.49 -13.09 -4.69
C SER A 162 27.41 -14.62 -4.65
N ALA A 163 28.56 -15.28 -4.44
CA ALA A 163 28.64 -16.72 -4.21
C ALA A 163 28.65 -17.08 -2.72
N ASP A 164 27.94 -18.14 -2.34
CA ASP A 164 28.04 -18.83 -1.04
C ASP A 164 27.90 -17.95 0.23
N GLY A 165 27.18 -16.82 0.14
CA GLY A 165 26.89 -15.91 1.26
C GLY A 165 28.04 -14.97 1.64
N ASP A 166 29.17 -15.03 0.92
CA ASP A 166 30.16 -13.95 0.94
C ASP A 166 29.69 -12.84 0.00
N GLN A 167 29.09 -11.80 0.58
CA GLN A 167 28.58 -10.61 -0.12
C GLN A 167 29.64 -9.85 -0.93
N THR A 168 30.92 -10.22 -0.86
CA THR A 168 32.01 -9.62 -1.64
C THR A 168 32.49 -10.48 -2.82
N ASP A 169 32.00 -11.72 -2.95
CA ASP A 169 32.40 -12.64 -4.01
C ASP A 169 31.46 -12.58 -5.22
N ASN A 170 31.72 -11.66 -6.16
CA ASN A 170 30.89 -11.47 -7.36
C ASN A 170 31.16 -12.47 -8.49
N SER A 171 31.45 -13.74 -8.16
CA SER A 171 31.75 -14.79 -9.15
C SER A 171 30.51 -15.51 -9.69
N ALA A 172 29.33 -15.29 -9.11
CA ALA A 172 28.08 -15.97 -9.46
C ALA A 172 27.07 -15.01 -10.11
N GLN A 173 27.41 -14.43 -11.27
CA GLN A 173 26.56 -13.47 -11.99
C GLN A 173 25.08 -13.89 -12.05
N ASP A 174 24.18 -12.96 -11.70
CA ASP A 174 22.72 -13.14 -11.69
C ASP A 174 22.21 -14.28 -10.76
N SER A 175 22.98 -14.68 -9.75
CA SER A 175 22.51 -15.64 -8.73
C SER A 175 21.41 -15.07 -7.84
N GLY A 176 21.41 -13.75 -7.70
CA GLY A 176 20.47 -12.95 -6.96
C GLY A 176 20.61 -13.07 -5.45
N ALA A 177 20.09 -12.05 -4.76
CA ALA A 177 20.02 -12.01 -3.30
C ALA A 177 18.65 -11.54 -2.80
N VAL A 178 18.37 -11.86 -1.54
CA VAL A 178 17.20 -11.38 -0.81
C VAL A 178 17.65 -10.76 0.50
N TYR A 179 17.19 -9.55 0.75
CA TYR A 179 17.53 -8.75 1.91
C TYR A 179 16.32 -8.62 2.83
N VAL A 180 16.53 -8.87 4.11
CA VAL A 180 15.48 -8.75 5.13
C VAL A 180 15.75 -7.51 5.97
N PHE A 181 14.76 -6.64 6.12
CA PHE A 181 14.80 -5.47 6.97
C PHE A 181 13.74 -5.60 8.06
N THR A 182 14.08 -5.22 9.28
CA THR A 182 13.12 -5.10 10.38
C THR A 182 13.01 -3.67 10.86
N ARG A 183 11.81 -3.26 11.29
CA ARG A 183 11.57 -1.97 11.92
C ARG A 183 11.33 -2.15 13.41
N THR A 184 12.11 -1.44 14.21
CA THR A 184 11.95 -1.39 15.67
C THR A 184 11.91 0.06 16.11
N ASN A 185 10.85 0.46 16.82
CA ASN A 185 10.66 1.85 17.29
C ASN A 185 10.77 2.90 16.16
N GLY A 186 10.28 2.57 14.96
CA GLY A 186 10.35 3.47 13.79
C GLY A 186 11.71 3.51 13.09
N VAL A 187 12.68 2.70 13.51
CA VAL A 187 14.01 2.62 12.89
C VAL A 187 14.13 1.30 12.12
N TRP A 188 14.46 1.38 10.84
CA TRP A 188 14.75 0.21 10.01
C TRP A 188 16.19 -0.27 10.21
N SER A 189 16.41 -1.57 10.12
CA SER A 189 17.74 -2.19 10.06
C SER A 189 17.71 -3.45 9.19
N GLN A 190 18.75 -3.63 8.38
CA GLN A 190 18.95 -4.89 7.67
C GLN A 190 19.32 -5.99 8.68
N GLN A 191 18.77 -7.19 8.50
CA GLN A 191 19.13 -8.39 9.23
C GLN A 191 20.21 -9.13 8.44
N ALA A 192 21.23 -9.61 9.15
CA ALA A 192 22.28 -10.48 8.61
C ALA A 192 21.86 -11.95 8.73
#